data_AF-A0A6A3F0N9-F1
#
_entry.id   AF-A0A6A3F0N9-F1
#
_cell.length_a   1.000
_cell.length_b   1.000
_cell.length_c   1.000
_cell.angle_alpha   90.00
_cell.angle_beta   90.00
_cell.angle_gamma   90.00
#
_symmetry.space_group_name_H-M   'P 1'
#
loop_
_entity.id
_entity.type
_entity.pdbx_description
1 polymer ?
#
loop_
_entity_poly.entity_id
_entity_poly.type
_entity_poly.pdbx_seq_one_letter_code
_entity_poly.pdbx_strand_id
1 'polypeptide(L)'
;MRAVPHQNERKLEAIERAKGEGMSKDLAKQYNVNRVTLYRWVKNESAIRSAKPSKTYAKNTKRAPPVTFQAMEKQLFEWVKVMRRNK
;
A
#
# COMPACT_ATOMS: atom_id res chain seq x y z
N MET A 1 -8.00 21.41 -1.33
CA MET A 1 -7.70 20.05 -0.84
C MET A 1 -6.19 19.91 -0.67
N ARG A 2 -5.66 19.51 0.50
CA ARG A 2 -4.22 19.26 0.67
C ARG A 2 -3.83 18.01 -0.15
N ALA A 3 -2.78 18.12 -0.97
CA ALA A 3 -2.22 17.01 -1.71
C ALA A 3 -1.83 15.89 -0.72
N VAL A 4 -2.29 14.68 -0.97
CA VAL A 4 -1.89 13.52 -0.16
C VAL A 4 -0.44 13.23 -0.55
N PRO A 5 0.53 13.29 0.37
CA PRO A 5 1.92 13.00 0.03
C PRO A 5 1.96 11.62 -0.62
N HIS A 6 2.45 11.55 -1.85
CA HIS A 6 2.50 10.31 -2.58
C HIS A 6 3.55 9.44 -1.90
N GLN A 7 3.14 8.56 -0.97
CA GLN A 7 4.06 7.64 -0.26
C GLN A 7 4.88 6.74 -1.21
N ASN A 8 4.60 6.76 -2.51
CA ASN A 8 5.39 6.06 -3.52
C ASN A 8 6.58 6.89 -4.02
N GLU A 9 6.64 8.21 -3.86
CA GLU A 9 7.77 9.04 -4.32
C GLU A 9 9.09 8.54 -3.72
N ARG A 10 9.13 8.38 -2.40
CA ARG A 10 10.32 7.85 -1.71
C ARG A 10 10.67 6.42 -2.11
N LYS A 11 9.68 5.60 -2.52
CA LYS A 11 9.93 4.24 -3.03
C LYS A 11 10.48 4.27 -4.45
N LEU A 12 9.97 5.16 -5.29
CA LEU A 12 10.42 5.34 -6.68
C LEU A 12 11.85 5.86 -6.69
N GLU A 13 12.18 6.82 -5.84
CA GLU A 13 13.55 7.29 -5.64
C GLU A 13 14.50 6.14 -5.23
N ALA A 14 14.09 5.31 -4.27
CA ALA A 14 14.87 4.13 -3.87
C ALA A 14 15.06 3.13 -5.01
N ILE A 15 14.06 2.97 -5.90
CA ILE A 15 14.14 2.09 -7.07
C ILE A 15 15.13 2.65 -8.09
N GLU A 16 15.09 3.94 -8.40
CA GLU A 16 16.00 4.57 -9.36
C GLU A 16 17.46 4.47 -8.88
N ARG A 17 17.72 4.76 -7.60
CA ARG A 17 19.07 4.60 -7.03
C ARG A 17 19.53 3.15 -7.03
N ALA A 18 18.63 2.20 -6.72
CA ALA A 18 18.98 0.78 -6.75
C ALA A 18 19.29 0.26 -8.16
N LYS A 19 18.73 0.86 -9.21
CA LYS A 19 19.06 0.54 -10.61
C LYS A 19 20.41 1.13 -11.04
N GLY A 20 20.75 2.33 -10.60
CA GLY A 20 22.00 3.00 -10.95
C GLY A 20 23.20 2.49 -10.16
N GLU A 21 23.08 2.42 -8.84
CA GLU A 21 24.19 2.09 -7.91
C GLU A 21 24.23 0.58 -7.54
N GLY A 22 23.17 -0.17 -7.86
CA GLY A 22 22.99 -1.57 -7.47
C GLY A 22 22.34 -1.77 -6.10
N MET A 23 21.78 -2.96 -5.88
CA MET A 23 21.04 -3.30 -4.65
C MET A 23 21.99 -3.69 -3.50
N SER A 24 22.47 -2.71 -2.74
CA SER A 24 23.31 -2.93 -1.55
C SER A 24 22.50 -2.92 -0.24
N LYS A 25 23.11 -3.47 0.83
CA LYS A 25 22.52 -3.39 2.19
C LYS A 25 22.53 -1.95 2.71
N ASP A 26 23.56 -1.18 2.37
CA ASP A 26 23.72 0.20 2.83
C ASP A 26 22.69 1.13 2.19
N LEU A 27 22.42 0.96 0.89
CA LEU A 27 21.35 1.67 0.20
C LEU A 27 19.99 1.37 0.83
N ALA A 28 19.70 0.10 1.12
CA ALA A 28 18.46 -0.29 1.78
C ALA A 28 18.30 0.35 3.18
N LYS A 29 19.41 0.49 3.92
CA LYS A 29 19.46 1.15 5.22
C LYS A 29 19.13 2.66 5.14
N GLN A 30 19.57 3.35 4.09
CA GLN A 30 19.20 4.77 3.85
C GLN A 30 17.68 4.97 3.72
N TYR A 31 16.99 3.98 3.16
CA TYR A 31 15.53 3.98 3.02
C TYR A 31 14.80 3.25 4.18
N ASN A 32 15.52 2.90 5.26
CA ASN A 32 15.00 2.18 6.43
C ASN A 32 14.25 0.88 6.08
N VAL A 33 14.78 0.11 5.11
CA VAL A 33 14.21 -1.16 4.67
C VAL A 33 15.26 -2.25 4.54
N ASN A 34 14.83 -3.51 4.52
CA ASN A 34 15.70 -4.64 4.23
C ASN A 34 16.05 -4.69 2.73
N ARG A 35 17.24 -5.18 2.36
CA ARG A 35 17.66 -5.43 0.97
C ARG A 35 16.63 -6.24 0.18
N VAL A 36 16.01 -7.25 0.81
CA VAL A 36 14.98 -8.09 0.16
C VAL A 36 13.74 -7.26 -0.18
N THR A 37 13.37 -6.30 0.67
CA THR A 37 12.26 -5.38 0.41
C THR A 37 12.58 -4.47 -0.76
N LEU A 38 13.80 -3.93 -0.82
CA LEU A 38 14.28 -3.12 -1.94
C LEU A 38 14.25 -3.89 -3.26
N TYR A 39 14.73 -5.14 -3.27
CA TYR A 39 14.63 -6.04 -4.43
C TYR A 39 13.17 -6.24 -4.89
N ARG A 40 12.25 -6.47 -3.96
CA ARG A 40 10.83 -6.61 -4.27
C ARG A 40 10.21 -5.34 -4.84
N TRP A 41 10.70 -4.16 -4.46
CA TRP A 41 10.26 -2.90 -5.03
C TRP A 41 10.73 -2.75 -6.47
N VAL A 42 12.02 -2.99 -6.75
CA VAL A 42 12.58 -2.95 -8.11
C VAL A 42 11.83 -3.92 -9.02
N LYS A 43 11.57 -5.16 -8.56
CA LYS A 43 10.81 -6.15 -9.34
C LYS A 43 9.36 -5.73 -9.63
N ASN A 44 8.73 -4.94 -8.75
CA ASN A 44 7.34 -4.51 -8.88
C ASN A 44 7.21 -3.03 -9.27
N GLU A 45 8.25 -2.44 -9.87
CA GLU A 45 8.29 -1.01 -10.18
C GLU A 45 7.09 -0.56 -11.03
N SER A 46 6.74 -1.30 -12.08
CA SER A 46 5.61 -0.96 -12.96
C SER A 46 4.31 -0.82 -12.19
N ALA A 47 4.05 -1.76 -11.27
CA ALA A 47 2.88 -1.74 -10.40
C ALA A 47 2.93 -0.59 -9.36
N ILE A 48 4.11 -0.21 -8.89
CA ILE A 48 4.30 0.91 -7.95
C ILE A 48 4.08 2.25 -8.66
N ARG A 49 4.55 2.40 -9.91
CA ARG A 49 4.32 3.58 -10.76
C ARG A 49 2.84 3.72 -11.14
N SER A 50 2.16 2.61 -11.45
CA SER A 50 0.74 2.64 -11.83
C SER A 50 -0.23 2.74 -10.64
N ALA A 51 0.27 2.63 -9.41
CA ALA A 51 -0.57 2.65 -8.21
C ALA A 51 -1.10 4.07 -7.95
N LYS A 52 -2.43 4.23 -7.98
CA LYS A 52 -3.08 5.48 -7.59
C LYS A 52 -2.74 5.83 -6.14
N PRO A 53 -2.44 7.10 -5.81
CA PRO A 53 -2.25 7.53 -4.43
C PRO A 53 -3.56 7.31 -3.65
N SER A 54 -3.57 6.28 -2.80
CA SER A 54 -4.73 5.98 -1.95
C SER A 54 -4.56 6.66 -0.59
N LYS A 55 -5.56 7.45 -0.22
CA LYS A 55 -5.73 8.00 1.14
C LYS A 55 -6.30 6.95 2.12
N THR A 56 -6.73 5.81 1.58
CA THR A 56 -7.43 4.74 2.30
C THR A 56 -6.44 3.65 2.68
N TYR A 57 -6.32 3.39 3.98
CA TYR A 57 -5.38 2.44 4.60
C TYR A 57 -5.57 0.98 4.17
N ALA A 58 -6.70 0.63 3.57
CA ALA A 58 -6.94 -0.72 3.09
C ALA A 58 -6.34 -0.91 1.69
N LYS A 59 -5.17 -1.55 1.62
CA LYS A 59 -4.78 -2.23 0.39
C LYS A 59 -5.83 -3.29 0.09
N ASN A 60 -6.28 -3.36 -1.16
CA ASN A 60 -7.09 -4.45 -1.67
C ASN A 60 -6.21 -5.72 -1.75
N THR A 61 -5.86 -6.29 -0.61
CA THR A 61 -5.04 -7.50 -0.55
C THR A 61 -5.94 -8.71 -0.74
N LYS A 62 -5.54 -9.64 -1.61
CA LYS A 62 -6.22 -10.93 -1.82
C LYS A 62 -6.22 -11.85 -0.57
N ARG A 63 -5.69 -11.36 0.56
CA ARG A 63 -5.49 -12.10 1.80
C ARG A 63 -6.12 -11.33 2.97
N ALA A 64 -7.43 -11.14 2.93
CA ALA A 64 -8.15 -11.02 4.19
C ALA A 64 -8.30 -12.45 4.75
N PRO A 65 -8.21 -12.65 6.07
CA PRO A 65 -8.74 -13.86 6.69
C PRO A 65 -10.18 -14.07 6.19
N PRO A 66 -10.62 -15.31 5.93
CA PRO A 66 -11.99 -15.55 5.57
C PRO A 66 -12.89 -14.97 6.65
N VAL A 67 -13.87 -14.17 6.23
CA VAL A 67 -14.91 -13.66 7.13
C VAL A 67 -15.59 -14.85 7.80
N THR A 68 -15.45 -14.94 9.11
CA THR A 68 -15.99 -16.05 9.92
C THR A 68 -17.52 -16.03 9.98
N PHE A 69 -18.13 -14.84 9.93
CA PHE A 69 -19.59 -14.67 10.07
C PHE A 69 -20.16 -13.76 8.97
N GLN A 70 -20.22 -14.28 7.74
CA GLN A 70 -20.62 -13.50 6.56
C GLN A 70 -22.02 -12.90 6.67
N ALA A 71 -22.97 -13.62 7.30
CA ALA A 71 -24.33 -13.15 7.48
C ALA A 71 -24.39 -11.94 8.45
N MET A 72 -23.66 -12.04 9.57
CA MET A 72 -23.59 -10.98 10.57
C MET A 72 -22.91 -9.73 10.03
N GLU A 73 -21.81 -9.88 9.28
CA GLU A 73 -21.13 -8.75 8.65
C GLU A 73 -22.03 -8.01 7.64
N LYS A 74 -22.83 -8.76 6.86
CA LYS A 74 -23.83 -8.16 5.96
C LYS A 74 -24.88 -7.35 6.72
N GLN A 75 -25.42 -7.91 7.81
CA GLN A 75 -26.42 -7.22 8.65
C GLN A 75 -25.84 -5.95 9.27
N LEU A 76 -24.61 -6.03 9.79
CA LEU A 76 -23.93 -4.87 10.38
C LEU A 76 -23.65 -3.79 9.33
N PHE A 77 -23.22 -4.18 8.12
CA PHE A 77 -22.95 -3.23 7.05
C PHE A 77 -24.21 -2.48 6.59
N GLU A 78 -25.34 -3.18 6.45
CA GLU A 78 -26.61 -2.54 6.11
C GLU A 78 -27.11 -1.63 7.24
N TRP A 79 -26.97 -2.04 8.50
CA TRP A 79 -27.30 -1.19 9.64
C TRP A 79 -26.48 0.11 9.68
N VAL A 80 -25.16 0.03 9.45
CA VAL A 80 -24.28 1.21 9.37
C VAL A 80 -24.66 2.13 8.21
N LYS A 81 -25.05 1.58 7.05
CA LYS A 81 -25.55 2.37 5.91
C LYS A 81 -26.79 3.16 6.28
N VAL A 82 -27.75 2.54 6.95
CA VAL A 82 -28.98 3.20 7.41
C VAL A 82 -28.65 4.32 8.40
N MET A 83 -27.79 4.05 9.39
CA MET A 83 -27.37 5.08 10.35
C MET A 83 -26.69 6.28 9.70
N ARG A 84 -25.89 6.08 8.65
CA ARG A 84 -25.23 7.17 7.92
C ARG A 84 -26.17 7.98 7.04
N ARG A 85 -27.27 7.38 6.56
CA ARG A 85 -28.30 8.08 5.79
C ARG A 85 -29.22 8.92 6.66
N ASN A 86 -29.41 8.52 7.91
CA ASN A 86 -30.27 9.19 8.88
C ASN A 86 -29.54 10.30 9.68
N LYS A 87 -28.41 10.80 9.16
CA LYS A 87 -27.59 11.85 9.75
C LYS A 87 -27.43 12.98 8.75
#